data_AF-A0A2E8MFA6-F1
#
_entry.id   AF-A0A2E8MFA6-F1
#
_cell.length_a   1.000
_cell.length_b   1.000
_cell.length_c   1.000
_cell.angle_alpha   90.00
_cell.angle_beta   90.00
_cell.angle_gamma   90.00
#
_symmetry.space_group_name_H-M   'P 1'
#
loop_
_entity.id
_entity.type
_entity.pdbx_description
1 polymer ?
#
loop_
_entity_poly.entity_id
_entity_poly.type
_entity_poly.pdbx_seq_one_letter_code
_entity_poly.pdbx_strand_id
1 'polypeptide(L)' 'NCVCPGPTDTPLFAGQPERMREALTRAIPFRRVATPEDIANAILFFASDLTNYITGQVLSVSGGLTMVD' A
#
# COMPACT_ATOMS: atom_id res chain seq x y z
N ASN A 1 -5.52 -12.95 -7.20
CA ASN A 1 -5.17 -11.51 -7.16
C ASN A 1 -4.04 -11.30 -6.16
N CYS A 2 -3.28 -10.22 -6.31
CA CYS A 2 -2.14 -9.84 -5.46
C CYS A 2 -2.28 -8.38 -5.03
N VAL A 3 -1.92 -8.09 -3.77
CA VAL A 3 -1.83 -6.73 -3.24
C VAL A 3 -0.36 -6.41 -3.01
N CYS A 4 0.13 -5.33 -3.62
CA CYS A 4 1.50 -4.83 -3.49
C CYS A 4 1.50 -3.55 -2.64
N PRO A 5 1.77 -3.66 -1.33
CA PRO A 5 1.75 -2.50 -0.43
C PRO A 5 2.96 -1.59 -0.67
N GLY A 6 2.74 -0.28 -0.54
CA GLY A 6 3.83 0.70 -0.36
C GLY A 6 4.27 0.81 1.10
N PRO A 7 5.07 1.83 1.46
CA PRO A 7 5.43 2.13 2.84
C PRO A 7 4.18 2.23 3.72
N THR A 8 4.13 1.39 4.75
CA THR A 8 2.97 1.23 5.64
C THR A 8 3.40 1.38 7.09
N ASP A 9 2.61 2.10 7.88
CA ASP A 9 2.85 2.32 9.30
C ASP A 9 2.73 1.00 10.07
N THR A 10 3.89 0.42 10.38
CA THR A 10 4.05 -0.85 11.08
C THR A 10 5.21 -0.71 12.05
N PRO A 11 5.33 -1.56 13.08
CA PRO A 11 6.48 -1.51 13.99
C PRO A 11 7.83 -1.61 13.28
N LEU A 12 7.90 -2.40 12.18
CA LEU A 12 9.10 -2.52 11.36
C LEU A 12 9.46 -1.20 10.67
N PHE A 13 8.46 -0.51 10.11
CA PHE A 13 8.65 0.78 9.47
C PHE A 13 8.98 1.88 10.48
N ALA A 14 8.34 1.83 11.66
CA ALA A 14 8.58 2.77 12.73
C ALA A 14 10.03 2.71 13.26
N GLY A 15 10.66 1.52 13.20
CA GLY A 15 12.07 1.32 13.56
C GLY A 15 13.09 1.82 12.53
N GLN A 16 12.67 2.32 11.37
CA GLN A 16 13.57 2.87 10.36
C GLN A 16 14.06 4.28 10.73
N PRO A 17 15.24 4.71 10.25
CA PRO A 17 15.74 6.06 10.51
C PRO A 17 14.76 7.16 10.07
N GLU A 18 14.58 8.19 10.90
CA GLU A 18 13.59 9.26 10.64
C GLU A 18 13.77 9.91 9.27
N ARG A 19 15.01 10.22 8.89
CA ARG A 19 15.35 10.78 7.57
C ARG A 19 14.81 9.93 6.40
N MET A 20 14.78 8.61 6.55
CA MET A 20 14.26 7.69 5.53
C MET A 20 12.74 7.74 5.50
N ARG A 21 12.10 7.72 6.67
CA ARG A 21 10.64 7.81 6.80
C ARG A 21 10.09 9.11 6.22
N GLU A 22 10.73 10.23 6.53
CA GLU A 22 10.37 11.53 5.96
C GLU A 22 10.60 11.60 4.45
N ALA A 23 11.73 11.07 3.96
CA ALA A 23 12.04 11.06 2.53
C ALA A 23 11.00 10.25 1.75
N LEU A 24 10.61 9.07 2.24
CA LEU A 24 9.54 8.26 1.67
C LEU A 24 8.21 9.01 1.71
N THR A 25 7.86 9.62 2.83
CA THR A 25 6.62 10.41 2.97
C THR A 25 6.55 11.55 1.95
N ARG A 26 7.68 12.23 1.70
CA ARG A 26 7.76 13.28 0.67
C ARG A 26 7.66 12.72 -0.74
N ALA A 27 8.19 11.53 -1.01
CA ALA A 27 8.14 10.89 -2.32
C ALA A 27 6.75 10.34 -2.67
N ILE A 28 5.96 9.93 -1.67
CA ILE A 28 4.58 9.45 -1.87
C ILE A 28 3.70 10.63 -2.30
N PRO A 29 3.00 10.56 -3.46
CA PRO A 29 2.08 11.61 -3.90
C PRO A 29 1.01 12.00 -2.88
N PHE A 30 0.46 11.04 -2.14
CA PHE A 30 -0.50 11.28 -1.05
C PHE A 30 0.11 11.95 0.20
N ARG A 31 1.44 12.13 0.26
CA ARG A 31 2.16 12.80 1.36
C ARG A 31 1.95 12.17 2.74
N ARG A 32 1.66 10.88 2.77
CA ARG A 32 1.56 10.05 3.98
C ARG A 32 1.95 8.62 3.66
N VAL A 33 2.40 7.87 4.66
CA VAL A 33 2.45 6.41 4.57
C VAL A 33 1.04 5.81 4.68
N ALA A 34 0.87 4.60 4.15
CA ALA A 34 -0.36 3.85 4.32
C ALA A 34 -0.55 3.45 5.79
N THR A 35 -1.80 3.30 6.24
CA THR A 35 -2.09 2.58 7.48
C THR A 35 -2.26 1.09 7.19
N PRO A 36 -2.17 0.20 8.19
CA PRO A 36 -2.51 -1.22 8.00
C PRO A 36 -3.91 -1.43 7.39
N GLU A 37 -4.89 -0.60 7.76
CA GLU A 37 -6.25 -0.65 7.24
C GLU A 37 -6.34 -0.30 5.75
N ASP A 38 -5.52 0.63 5.24
CA ASP A 38 -5.45 0.92 3.80
C ASP A 38 -5.12 -0.36 3.01
N ILE A 39 -4.20 -1.19 3.52
CA ILE A 39 -3.81 -2.46 2.90
C ILE A 39 -4.90 -3.52 3.09
N ALA A 40 -5.45 -3.63 4.30
CA ALA A 40 -6.48 -4.61 4.62
C ALA A 40 -7.75 -4.40 3.79
N ASN A 41 -8.15 -3.15 3.53
CA ASN A 41 -9.31 -2.83 2.71
C ASN A 41 -9.15 -3.28 1.25
N ALA A 42 -7.94 -3.16 0.69
CA ALA A 42 -7.65 -3.65 -0.66
C ALA A 42 -7.68 -5.19 -0.73
N ILE A 43 -7.20 -5.86 0.32
CA ILE A 43 -7.32 -7.32 0.45
C ILE A 43 -8.79 -7.72 0.56
N LEU A 44 -9.58 -7.02 1.39
CA LEU A 44 -11.00 -7.27 1.58
C LEU A 44 -11.78 -7.08 0.28
N PHE A 45 -11.45 -6.06 -0.52
CA PHE A 45 -12.04 -5.89 -1.85
C PHE A 45 -11.89 -7.15 -2.71
N PHE A 46 -10.67 -7.68 -2.83
CA PHE A 46 -10.42 -8.93 -3.58
C PHE A 46 -10.98 -10.19 -2.92
N ALA A 47 -11.19 -10.20 -1.61
CA ALA A 47 -11.81 -11.30 -0.90
C ALA A 47 -13.35 -11.25 -0.93
N SER A 48 -13.93 -10.10 -1.30
CA SER A 48 -15.38 -9.89 -1.34
C SER A 48 -16.02 -10.44 -2.62
N ASP A 49 -17.32 -10.72 -2.54
CA ASP A 49 -18.14 -11.18 -3.67
C ASP A 49 -18.22 -10.16 -4.82
N LEU A 50 -17.86 -8.89 -4.57
CA LEU A 50 -17.82 -7.83 -5.58
C LEU A 50 -16.82 -8.12 -6.71
N THR A 51 -15.86 -9.02 -6.48
CA THR A 51 -14.78 -9.32 -7.41
C THR A 51 -14.77 -10.78 -7.89
N ASN A 52 -15.92 -11.46 -7.85
CA ASN A 52 -16.04 -12.90 -8.15
C ASN A 52 -15.63 -13.32 -9.58
N TYR A 53 -15.46 -12.37 -10.49
CA TYR A 53 -14.99 -12.59 -11.86
C TYR A 53 -13.65 -11.89 -12.16
N ILE A 54 -12.92 -11.46 -11.13
CA ILE A 54 -11.60 -10.82 -11.25
C ILE A 54 -10.53 -11.78 -10.75
N THR A 55 -9.62 -12.18 -11.63
CA THR A 55 -8.45 -12.99 -11.27
C THR A 55 -7.20 -12.52 -12.02
N GLY A 56 -6.02 -12.93 -11.52
CA GLY A 56 -4.72 -12.60 -12.12
C GLY A 56 -4.27 -11.15 -11.97
N GLN A 57 -4.97 -10.31 -11.20
CA GLN A 57 -4.64 -8.89 -11.06
C GLN A 57 -3.61 -8.62 -9.97
N VAL A 58 -2.78 -7.59 -10.18
CA VAL A 58 -1.87 -7.01 -9.20
C VAL A 58 -2.33 -5.60 -8.88
N LEU A 59 -2.60 -5.30 -7.62
CA LEU A 59 -3.03 -3.98 -7.17
C LEU A 59 -1.95 -3.32 -6.32
N SER A 60 -1.39 -2.21 -6.83
CA SER A 60 -0.48 -1.36 -6.05
C SER A 60 -1.28 -0.50 -5.08
N VAL A 61 -0.97 -0.64 -3.78
CA VAL A 61 -1.55 0.16 -2.70
C VAL A 61 -0.43 0.98 -2.09
N SER A 62 0.10 1.91 -2.90
CA SER A 62 1.35 2.63 -2.61
C SER A 62 1.19 4.14 -2.45
N GLY A 63 -0.05 4.66 -2.46
CA GLY A 63 -0.31 6.10 -2.45
C GLY A 63 0.28 6.83 -3.66
N GLY A 64 0.60 6.11 -4.74
CA GLY A 64 1.22 6.62 -5.97
C GLY A 64 2.76 6.61 -5.97
N LEU A 65 3.41 5.98 -4.98
CA LEU A 65 4.88 5.94 -4.92
C LEU A 65 5.49 5.21 -6.12
N THR A 66 4.82 4.17 -6.62
CA THR A 66 5.21 3.43 -7.81
C THR A 66 4.07 3.44 -8.81
N MET A 67 4.39 3.73 -10.06
CA MET A 67 3.52 3.41 -11.19
C MET A 67 3.81 1.95 -11.53
N VAL A 68 2.77 1.12 -11.59
CA VAL A 68 2.88 -0.23 -12.16
C VAL A 68 2.49 -0.07 -13.62
N ASP A 69 3.47 -0.20 -14.52
CA ASP A 69 3.20 -0.35 -15.96
C ASP A 69 2.69 -1.79 -16.24
#